data_AF-A0A231VNS4-F1
#
_entry.id   AF-A0A231VNS4-F1
#
_cell.length_a   1.000
_cell.length_b   1.000
_cell.length_c   1.000
_cell.angle_alpha   90.00
_cell.angle_beta   90.00
_cell.angle_gamma   90.00
#
_symmetry.space_group_name_H-M   'P 1'
#
loop_
_entity.id
_entity.type
_entity.pdbx_description
1 polymer ?
#
loop_
_entity_poly.entity_id
_entity_poly.type
_entity_poly.pdbx_seq_one_letter_code
_entity_poly.pdbx_strand_id
1 'polypeptide(L)' 'KRISNDKTTYKFLISLSNSTRCKDTSDFQGGTNKNAYYVTTLNKQKIGVHMYKASLFNWRIKYVEKQ' A
#
# COMPACT_ATOMS: atom_id res chain seq x y z
N LYS A 1 -6.35 5.43 12.86
CA LYS A 1 -6.69 5.62 11.42
C LYS A 1 -6.54 4.27 10.73
N ARG A 2 -7.59 3.68 10.14
CA ARG A 2 -7.48 2.36 9.46
C ARG A 2 -6.76 2.54 8.12
N ILE A 3 -5.79 1.69 7.84
CA ILE A 3 -5.00 1.72 6.60
C ILE A 3 -5.68 0.95 5.46
N SER A 4 -6.80 0.28 5.74
CA SER A 4 -7.64 -0.40 4.76
C SER A 4 -9.11 -0.16 5.11
N ASN A 5 -9.94 0.08 4.08
CA ASN A 5 -11.39 0.14 4.22
C ASN A 5 -12.03 -1.25 4.21
N ASP A 6 -11.32 -2.26 3.70
CA ASP A 6 -11.76 -3.65 3.63
C ASP A 6 -11.30 -4.45 4.86
N LYS A 7 -12.22 -5.23 5.45
CA LYS A 7 -11.97 -6.06 6.64
C LYS A 7 -11.00 -7.20 6.34
N THR A 8 -11.04 -7.77 5.14
CA THR A 8 -10.18 -8.90 4.74
C THR A 8 -8.74 -8.44 4.61
N THR A 9 -8.52 -7.33 3.93
CA THR A 9 -7.22 -6.68 3.78
C THR A 9 -6.68 -6.25 5.14
N TYR A 10 -7.51 -5.68 6.01
CA TYR A 10 -7.08 -5.33 7.37
C TYR A 10 -6.61 -6.56 8.16
N LYS A 11 -7.38 -7.65 8.14
CA LYS A 11 -7.01 -8.92 8.79
C LYS A 11 -5.70 -9.50 8.24
N PHE A 12 -5.51 -9.44 6.93
CA PHE A 12 -4.26 -9.85 6.30
C PHE A 12 -3.07 -8.99 6.79
N LEU A 13 -3.22 -7.66 6.82
CA LEU A 13 -2.13 -6.78 7.23
C LEU A 13 -1.72 -6.99 8.70
N ILE A 14 -2.67 -7.20 9.61
CA ILE A 14 -2.35 -7.47 11.03
C ILE A 14 -1.77 -8.87 11.26
N SER A 15 -1.99 -9.81 10.33
CA SER A 15 -1.41 -11.16 10.41
C SER A 15 0.01 -11.22 9.87
N LEU A 16 0.53 -10.14 9.30
CA LEU A 16 1.91 -10.09 8.80
C LEU A 16 2.88 -10.03 9.99
N SER A 17 3.99 -10.76 9.86
CA SER A 17 5.11 -10.63 10.78
C SER A 17 5.78 -9.25 10.61
N ASN A 18 6.37 -8.72 11.69
CA ASN A 18 7.21 -7.52 11.65
C ASN A 18 8.45 -7.68 10.75
N SER A 19 8.85 -8.92 10.42
CA SER A 19 9.91 -9.21 9.46
C SER A 19 9.45 -9.21 8.00
N THR A 20 8.15 -9.09 7.74
CA THR A 20 7.60 -9.06 6.37
C THR A 20 8.11 -7.82 5.65
N ARG A 21 8.73 -8.02 4.49
CA ARG A 21 9.20 -6.95 3.62
C ARG A 21 8.35 -6.88 2.36
N CYS A 22 8.16 -5.67 1.84
CA CYS A 22 7.67 -5.45 0.49
C CYS A 22 8.66 -6.02 -0.53
N LYS A 23 8.15 -6.67 -1.56
CA LYS A 23 8.93 -7.21 -2.69
C LYS A 23 8.22 -6.91 -3.99
N ASP A 24 8.98 -6.92 -5.09
CA ASP A 24 8.45 -6.81 -6.45
C ASP A 24 7.49 -5.61 -6.60
N THR A 25 7.87 -4.48 -5.98
CA THR A 25 7.10 -3.24 -6.07
C THR A 25 7.18 -2.75 -7.52
N SER A 26 6.02 -2.54 -8.12
CA SER A 26 5.90 -2.03 -9.48
C SER A 26 6.49 -0.62 -9.60
N ASP A 27 6.81 -0.23 -10.82
CA ASP A 27 6.91 1.19 -11.17
C ASP A 27 5.58 1.92 -10.91
N PHE A 28 5.58 3.25 -11.00
CA PHE A 28 4.38 4.06 -10.85
C PHE A 28 3.26 3.57 -11.79
N GLN A 29 2.15 3.10 -11.21
CA GLN A 29 1.03 2.50 -11.97
C GLN A 29 -0.08 3.51 -12.30
N GLY A 30 0.01 4.74 -11.80
CA GLY A 30 -0.98 5.78 -12.07
C GLY A 30 -1.22 6.70 -10.89
N GLY A 31 -1.94 7.79 -11.17
CA GLY A 31 -2.26 8.82 -10.20
C GLY A 31 -2.04 10.22 -10.76
N THR A 32 -1.78 11.18 -9.88
CA THR A 32 -1.55 12.59 -10.21
C THR A 32 -0.36 13.14 -9.42
N ASN A 33 -0.05 14.41 -9.58
CA ASN A 33 0.92 15.11 -8.72
C ASN A 33 0.58 15.07 -7.20
N LYS A 34 -0.64 14.63 -6.83
CA LYS A 34 -1.13 14.52 -5.46
C LYS A 34 -1.41 13.09 -4.99
N ASN A 35 -1.55 12.12 -5.89
CA ASN A 35 -1.86 10.74 -5.56
C ASN A 35 -0.98 9.79 -6.35
N ALA A 36 -0.54 8.69 -5.75
CA ALA A 36 0.27 7.70 -6.44
C ALA A 36 -0.23 6.30 -6.13
N TYR A 37 -0.18 5.44 -7.13
CA TYR A 37 -0.59 4.04 -7.04
C TYR A 37 0.58 3.13 -7.42
N TYR A 38 0.78 2.11 -6.58
CA TYR A 38 1.78 1.07 -6.75
C TYR A 38 1.17 -0.28 -6.40
N VAL A 39 1.73 -1.34 -6.97
CA VAL A 39 1.46 -2.72 -6.57
C VAL A 39 2.72 -3.30 -5.98
N THR A 40 2.62 -3.97 -4.84
CA THR A 40 3.74 -4.65 -4.20
C THR A 40 3.31 -6.02 -3.70
N THR A 41 4.28 -6.86 -3.38
CA THR A 41 4.05 -8.19 -2.82
C THR A 41 4.42 -8.18 -1.34
N LEU A 42 3.45 -8.57 -0.49
CA LEU A 42 3.65 -8.84 0.93
C LEU A 42 3.31 -10.30 1.20
N ASN A 43 4.25 -11.07 1.74
CA ASN A 43 4.06 -12.48 2.07
C ASN A 43 3.39 -13.30 0.93
N LYS A 44 3.92 -13.19 -0.30
CA LYS A 44 3.40 -13.81 -1.54
C LYS A 44 2.03 -13.32 -2.02
N GLN A 45 1.43 -12.34 -1.37
CA GLN A 45 0.18 -11.71 -1.78
C GLN A 45 0.45 -10.38 -2.48
N LYS A 46 -0.20 -10.14 -3.63
CA LYS A 46 -0.19 -8.84 -4.28
C LYS A 46 -1.12 -7.86 -3.58
N ILE A 47 -0.64 -6.64 -3.39
CA ILE A 47 -1.26 -5.59 -2.60
C ILE A 47 -1.15 -4.27 -3.36
N GLY A 48 -2.27 -3.59 -3.54
CA GLY A 48 -2.35 -2.22 -4.04
C GLY A 48 -2.05 -1.23 -2.92
N VAL A 49 -1.14 -0.30 -3.17
CA VAL A 49 -0.74 0.75 -2.23
C VAL A 49 -1.11 2.10 -2.83
N HIS A 50 -2.10 2.73 -2.21
CA HIS A 50 -2.55 4.07 -2.59
C HIS A 50 -1.92 5.09 -1.67
N MET A 51 -1.20 6.04 -2.25
CA MET A 51 -0.49 7.08 -1.54
C MET A 51 -1.06 8.46 -1.88
N TYR A 52 -0.88 9.39 -0.95
CA TYR A 52 -1.17 10.81 -1.16
C TYR A 52 0.06 11.65 -0.81
N LYS A 53 0.21 12.76 -1.51
CA LYS A 53 1.28 13.72 -1.28
C LYS A 53 0.96 14.53 -0.02
N ALA A 54 1.73 14.31 1.03
CA ALA A 54 1.56 15.00 2.32
C ALA A 54 2.33 16.33 2.36
N SER A 55 3.48 16.41 1.68
CA SER A 55 4.20 17.66 1.41
C SER A 55 5.06 17.54 0.14
N LEU A 56 5.80 18.59 -0.22
CA LEU A 56 6.62 18.65 -1.44
C LEU A 56 7.48 17.39 -1.67
N PHE A 57 8.07 16.85 -0.60
CA PHE A 57 8.95 15.68 -0.64
C PHE A 57 8.42 14.46 0.11
N ASN A 58 7.26 14.55 0.77
CA ASN A 58 6.74 13.46 1.59
C ASN A 58 5.45 12.89 1.03
N TRP A 59 5.45 11.56 0.88
CA TRP A 59 4.29 10.77 0.54
C TRP A 59 3.86 9.94 1.74
N ARG A 60 2.55 9.75 1.90
CA ARG A 60 1.98 8.91 2.96
C ARG A 60 1.01 7.91 2.35
N ILE A 61 0.93 6.74 2.97
CA ILE A 61 -0.07 5.74 2.61
C ILE A 61 -1.44 6.29 2.96
N LYS A 62 -2.31 6.37 1.96
CA LYS A 62 -3.73 6.71 2.10
C LYS A 62 -4.49 5.47 2.55
N TYR A 63 -4.36 4.40 1.78
CA TYR A 63 -4.90 3.08 2.10
C TYR A 63 -4.18 1.99 1.31
N VAL A 64 -4.42 0.76 1.72
CA VAL A 64 -3.87 -0.47 1.16
C VAL A 64 -5.05 -1.39 0.87
N GLU A 65 -5.00 -2.10 -0.25
CA GLU A 65 -6.03 -3.05 -0.67
C GLU A 65 -5.41 -4.33 -1.22
N LYS A 66 -5.99 -5.48 -0.91
CA LYS A 66 -5.60 -6.74 -1.53
C LYS A 66 -6.08 -6.76 -2.99
N GLN A 67 -5.20 -7.14 -3.92
CA GLN A 67 -5.55 -7.36 -5.33
C GLN A 67 -6.12 -8.77 -5.51
#